data_AF-A0A952AH06-F1
#
_entry.id   AF-A0A952AH06-F1
#
_cell.length_a   1.000
_cell.length_b   1.000
_cell.length_c   1.000
_cell.angle_alpha   90.00
_cell.angle_beta   90.00
_cell.angle_gamma   90.00
#
_symmetry.space_group_name_H-M   'P 1'
#
loop_
_entity.id
_entity.type
_entity.pdbx_description
1 polymer ?
#
loop_
_entity_poly.entity_id
_entity_poly.type
_entity_poly.pdbx_seq_one_letter_code
_entity_poly.pdbx_strand_id
1 'polypeptide(L)'
;EKIKQICTTLYSNKPDGLPGNEDCGQMSAWYVFGVLGFYPVNPANGEYVLSIPLVQESALQLPSGNLFRVIVKEANEKNKFIKNITLNGEPYHKLYIKHSDIIKGGILEITLAAEPSKTYGIAMEDFPGRMIK
;
A
#
# COMPACT_ATOMS: atom_id res chain seq x y z
N GLU A 1 -5.04 -6.41 7.49
CA GLU A 1 -6.42 -6.70 7.89
C GLU A 1 -7.26 -5.47 8.22
N LYS A 2 -6.87 -4.63 9.19
CA LYS A 2 -7.68 -3.47 9.62
C LYS A 2 -7.99 -2.44 8.53
N ILE A 3 -7.03 -2.13 7.66
CA ILE A 3 -7.24 -1.20 6.53
C ILE A 3 -8.37 -1.70 5.63
N LYS A 4 -8.36 -2.99 5.26
CA LYS A 4 -9.43 -3.63 4.49
C LYS A 4 -10.77 -3.47 5.19
N GLN A 5 -10.84 -3.85 6.47
CA GLN A 5 -12.06 -3.72 7.27
C GLN A 5 -12.62 -2.29 7.18
N ILE A 6 -11.81 -1.29 7.52
CA ILE A 6 -12.21 0.12 7.51
C ILE A 6 -12.73 0.55 6.13
N CYS A 7 -11.97 0.29 5.07
CA CYS A 7 -12.36 0.67 3.71
C CYS A 7 -13.66 0.00 3.25
N THR A 8 -13.94 -1.24 3.69
CA THR A 8 -15.14 -1.98 3.28
C THR A 8 -16.36 -1.75 4.16
N THR A 9 -16.19 -1.27 5.40
CA THR A 9 -17.31 -1.12 6.35
C THR A 9 -17.68 0.33 6.62
N LEU A 10 -16.73 1.27 6.50
CA LEU A 10 -16.96 2.68 6.82
C LEU A 10 -17.20 3.56 5.59
N TYR A 11 -16.92 3.06 4.39
CA TYR A 11 -17.07 3.80 3.14
C TYR A 11 -18.07 3.11 2.21
N SER A 12 -18.90 3.90 1.54
CA SER A 12 -19.75 3.43 0.44
C SER A 12 -19.98 4.52 -0.61
N ASN A 13 -20.53 4.16 -1.76
CA ASN A 13 -20.87 5.09 -2.85
C ASN A 13 -22.26 5.72 -2.71
N LYS A 14 -22.88 5.63 -1.52
CA LYS A 14 -24.19 6.23 -1.22
C LYS A 14 -24.04 7.67 -0.75
N PRO A 15 -25.12 8.49 -0.78
CA PRO A 15 -25.09 9.86 -0.27
C PRO A 15 -24.61 9.99 1.19
N ASP A 16 -24.84 8.98 2.03
CA ASP A 16 -24.42 8.87 3.42
C ASP A 16 -23.16 7.98 3.59
N GLY A 17 -22.39 7.81 2.53
CA GLY A 17 -21.34 6.81 2.45
C GLY A 17 -20.02 7.12 3.16
N LEU A 18 -19.95 8.20 3.93
CA LEU A 18 -18.75 8.57 4.71
C LEU A 18 -19.03 8.42 6.21
N PRO A 19 -18.05 7.99 7.01
CA PRO A 19 -18.24 7.77 8.44
C PRO A 19 -18.20 9.08 9.27
N GLY A 20 -17.97 10.22 8.61
CA GLY A 20 -17.80 11.53 9.24
C GLY A 20 -17.58 12.62 8.19
N ASN A 21 -17.09 13.78 8.62
CA ASN A 21 -16.77 14.89 7.73
C ASN A 21 -15.74 14.48 6.68
N GLU A 22 -15.92 14.96 5.45
CA GLU A 22 -15.02 14.65 4.33
C GLU A 22 -13.64 15.32 4.50
N ASP A 23 -13.60 16.42 5.26
CA ASP A 23 -12.40 17.21 5.60
C ASP A 23 -11.55 17.60 4.38
N CYS A 24 -12.22 18.17 3.38
CA CYS A 24 -11.61 18.80 2.20
C CYS A 24 -10.67 17.88 1.41
N GLY A 25 -11.02 16.61 1.25
CA GLY A 25 -10.25 15.59 0.55
C GLY A 25 -9.54 14.60 1.46
N GLN A 26 -9.44 14.85 2.76
CA GLN A 26 -8.63 14.01 3.65
C GLN A 26 -9.17 12.59 3.77
N MET A 27 -10.49 12.44 3.99
CA MET A 27 -11.09 11.11 4.12
C MET A 27 -11.06 10.34 2.80
N SER A 28 -11.30 11.03 1.69
CA SER A 28 -11.21 10.43 0.35
C SER A 28 -9.77 10.03 0.01
N ALA A 29 -8.77 10.86 0.32
CA ALA A 29 -7.37 10.53 0.10
C ALA A 29 -6.93 9.31 0.93
N TRP A 30 -7.37 9.23 2.19
CA TRP A 30 -7.11 8.06 3.04
C TRP A 30 -7.66 6.78 2.42
N TYR A 31 -8.89 6.81 1.91
CA TYR A 31 -9.51 5.68 1.21
C TYR A 31 -8.71 5.28 -0.05
N VAL A 32 -8.34 6.25 -0.89
CA VAL A 32 -7.56 6.00 -2.12
C VAL A 32 -6.22 5.32 -1.79
N PHE A 33 -5.47 5.83 -0.82
CA PHE A 33 -4.23 5.20 -0.37
C PHE A 33 -4.45 3.80 0.22
N GLY A 34 -5.52 3.61 0.98
CA GLY A 34 -5.92 2.29 1.50
C GLY A 34 -6.21 1.28 0.40
N VAL A 35 -6.86 1.71 -0.70
CA VAL A 35 -7.12 0.88 -1.88
C VAL A 35 -5.83 0.55 -2.63
N LEU A 36 -4.96 1.54 -2.84
CA LEU A 36 -3.66 1.36 -3.50
C LEU A 36 -2.68 0.50 -2.69
N GLY A 37 -2.90 0.39 -1.38
CA GLY A 37 -2.13 -0.48 -0.50
C GLY A 37 -0.85 0.17 0.04
N PHE A 38 -0.75 1.49 0.10
CA PHE A 38 0.35 2.16 0.80
C PHE A 38 -0.08 3.54 1.30
N TYR A 39 0.56 4.07 2.36
CA TYR A 39 0.13 5.33 2.99
C TYR A 39 1.31 6.18 3.50
N PRO A 40 1.31 7.51 3.30
CA PRO A 40 2.36 8.40 3.80
C PRO A 40 2.17 8.70 5.30
N VAL A 41 2.57 7.77 6.17
CA VAL A 41 2.43 7.92 7.65
C VAL A 41 3.21 9.13 8.18
N ASN A 42 4.40 9.38 7.64
CA ASN A 42 5.16 10.60 7.87
C ASN A 42 5.32 11.35 6.53
N PRO A 43 4.50 12.37 6.25
CA PRO A 43 4.53 13.06 4.96
C PRO A 43 5.88 13.70 4.61
N ALA A 44 6.74 13.97 5.59
CA ALA A 44 8.00 14.69 5.39
C ALA A 44 9.20 13.79 5.06
N ASN A 45 9.11 12.47 5.23
CA ASN A 45 10.27 11.58 5.05
C ASN A 45 10.37 10.92 3.66
N GLY A 46 9.35 11.11 2.81
CA GLY A 46 9.31 10.52 1.47
C GLY A 46 9.10 9.01 1.47
N GLU A 47 8.56 8.43 2.53
CA GLU A 47 8.24 7.00 2.64
C GLU A 47 6.73 6.77 2.70
N TYR A 48 6.27 5.76 1.98
CA TYR A 48 4.91 5.24 2.04
C TYR A 48 4.92 3.86 2.67
N VAL A 49 4.26 3.71 3.81
CA VAL A 49 4.17 2.43 4.52
C VAL A 49 3.27 1.50 3.72
N LEU A 50 3.76 0.29 3.42
CA LEU A 50 3.05 -0.70 2.62
C LEU A 50 1.96 -1.40 3.44
N SER A 51 0.90 -1.76 2.75
CA SER A 51 -0.20 -2.58 3.22
C SER A 51 -0.68 -3.49 2.08
N ILE A 52 -1.82 -4.15 2.26
CA ILE A 52 -2.38 -5.04 1.23
C ILE A 52 -3.36 -4.22 0.39
N PRO A 53 -3.13 -4.06 -0.94
CA PRO A 53 -4.07 -3.37 -1.81
C PRO A 53 -5.44 -4.05 -1.85
N LEU A 54 -6.48 -3.27 -2.12
CA LEU A 54 -7.87 -3.77 -2.21
C LEU A 54 -8.29 -4.12 -3.64
N VAL A 55 -7.45 -3.76 -4.61
CA VAL A 55 -7.60 -4.13 -6.03
C VAL A 55 -6.44 -5.02 -6.46
N GLN A 56 -6.67 -5.90 -7.43
CA GLN A 56 -5.62 -6.80 -7.94
C GLN A 56 -4.56 -6.06 -8.74
N GLU A 57 -4.92 -4.95 -9.39
CA GLU A 57 -3.99 -4.11 -10.12
C GLU A 57 -4.37 -2.63 -9.99
N SER A 58 -3.36 -1.78 -9.87
CA SER A 58 -3.50 -0.33 -10.01
C SER A 58 -2.30 0.25 -10.76
N ALA A 59 -2.49 1.39 -11.42
CA ALA A 59 -1.44 2.10 -12.15
C ALA A 59 -1.52 3.60 -11.85
N LEU A 60 -0.39 4.19 -11.49
CA LEU A 60 -0.22 5.63 -11.30
C LEU A 60 0.47 6.21 -12.53
N GLN A 61 -0.16 7.19 -13.16
CA GLN A 61 0.47 8.00 -14.19
C GLN A 61 1.32 9.08 -13.53
N LEU A 62 2.61 9.06 -13.82
CA LEU A 62 3.59 9.96 -13.21
C LEU A 62 3.81 11.20 -14.07
N PRO A 63 4.27 12.33 -13.48
CA PRO A 63 4.57 13.55 -14.25
C PRO A 63 5.61 13.36 -15.37
N SER A 64 6.48 12.36 -15.24
CA SER A 64 7.46 11.99 -16.27
C SER A 64 6.85 11.29 -17.49
N GLY A 65 5.56 10.92 -17.44
CA GLY A 65 4.89 10.08 -18.43
C GLY A 65 5.02 8.57 -18.16
N ASN A 66 5.87 8.17 -17.21
CA ASN A 66 6.01 6.77 -16.81
C ASN A 66 4.80 6.29 -15.99
N LEU A 67 4.63 4.96 -15.93
CA LEU A 67 3.66 4.31 -15.05
C LEU A 67 4.37 3.67 -13.86
N PHE A 68 3.78 3.80 -12.68
CA PHE A 68 4.08 2.94 -11.54
C PHE A 68 2.88 2.03 -11.27
N ARG A 69 3.08 0.71 -11.40
CA ARG A 69 2.02 -0.29 -11.24
C ARG A 69 2.18 -1.05 -9.93
N VAL A 70 1.06 -1.31 -9.26
CA VAL A 70 0.99 -2.24 -8.14
C VAL A 70 0.16 -3.43 -8.56
N ILE A 71 0.74 -4.63 -8.51
CA ILE A 71 0.09 -5.88 -8.92
C ILE A 71 0.04 -6.82 -7.71
N VAL A 72 -1.13 -7.37 -7.42
CA VAL A 72 -1.33 -8.35 -6.34
C VAL A 72 -1.54 -9.73 -6.93
N LYS A 73 -0.67 -10.68 -6.58
CA LYS A 73 -0.75 -12.08 -6.96
C LYS A 73 -1.37 -12.91 -5.84
N GLU A 74 -2.02 -14.00 -6.24
CA GLU A 74 -2.64 -14.95 -5.31
C GLU A 74 -3.71 -14.32 -4.39
N ALA A 75 -4.38 -13.25 -4.85
CA ALA A 75 -5.44 -12.60 -4.10
C ALA A 75 -6.71 -13.46 -4.09
N ASN A 76 -7.08 -13.98 -2.92
CA ASN A 76 -8.31 -14.73 -2.68
C ASN A 76 -8.77 -14.55 -1.21
N GLU A 77 -9.90 -15.14 -0.84
CA GLU A 77 -10.48 -14.98 0.51
C GLU A 77 -9.61 -15.52 1.64
N LYS A 78 -8.78 -16.53 1.35
CA LYS A 78 -7.90 -17.18 2.32
C LYS A 78 -6.56 -16.45 2.46
N ASN A 79 -6.04 -15.91 1.37
CA ASN A 79 -4.72 -15.28 1.33
C ASN A 79 -4.79 -13.84 1.86
N LYS A 80 -4.44 -13.67 3.15
CA LYS A 80 -4.55 -12.40 3.89
C LYS A 80 -3.23 -11.80 4.32
N PHE A 81 -2.10 -12.44 4.03
CA PHE A 81 -0.76 -12.01 4.45
C PHE A 81 0.16 -11.82 3.25
N ILE A 82 1.09 -10.87 3.36
CA ILE A 82 2.14 -10.69 2.36
C ILE A 82 3.16 -11.83 2.53
N LYS A 83 3.39 -12.59 1.46
CA LYS A 83 4.42 -13.62 1.37
C LYS A 83 5.76 -13.00 1.03
N ASN A 84 5.78 -12.20 -0.03
CA ASN A 84 6.94 -11.47 -0.54
C ASN A 84 6.48 -10.30 -1.41
N ILE A 85 7.42 -9.40 -1.70
CA ILE A 85 7.27 -8.32 -2.67
C ILE A 85 8.48 -8.34 -3.61
N THR A 86 8.25 -7.99 -4.88
CA THR A 86 9.32 -7.60 -5.79
C THR A 86 9.11 -6.17 -6.29
N LEU A 87 10.21 -5.48 -6.54
CA LEU A 87 10.22 -4.17 -7.18
C LEU A 87 11.04 -4.30 -8.47
N ASN A 88 10.38 -4.15 -9.61
CA ASN A 88 10.97 -4.33 -10.95
C ASN A 88 11.63 -5.71 -11.13
N GLY A 89 11.03 -6.75 -10.55
CA GLY A 89 11.53 -8.14 -10.63
C GLY A 89 12.52 -8.51 -9.53
N GLU A 90 13.09 -7.54 -8.82
CA GLU A 90 14.07 -7.79 -7.76
C GLU A 90 13.39 -7.96 -6.39
N PRO A 91 13.88 -8.87 -5.52
CA PRO A 91 13.35 -9.03 -4.17
C PRO A 91 13.34 -7.72 -3.39
N TYR A 92 12.21 -7.43 -2.75
CA TYR A 92 12.00 -6.23 -1.95
C TYR A 92 11.49 -6.62 -0.57
N HIS A 93 12.23 -6.27 0.48
CA HIS A 93 11.95 -6.74 1.86
C HIS A 93 11.36 -5.67 2.76
N LYS A 94 11.48 -4.39 2.38
CA LYS A 94 11.03 -3.26 3.19
C LYS A 94 9.51 -3.22 3.30
N LEU A 95 9.03 -2.78 4.45
CA LEU A 95 7.61 -2.52 4.76
C LEU A 95 7.15 -1.12 4.34
N TYR A 96 7.97 -0.41 3.58
CA TYR A 96 7.68 0.90 3.01
C TYR A 96 8.26 0.97 1.60
N ILE A 97 7.78 1.90 0.79
CA ILE A 97 8.37 2.27 -0.51
C ILE A 97 8.71 3.76 -0.50
N LYS A 98 9.85 4.13 -1.10
CA LYS A 98 10.24 5.54 -1.17
C LYS A 98 9.56 6.23 -2.34
N HIS A 99 9.24 7.51 -2.15
CA HIS A 99 8.78 8.40 -3.22
C HIS A 99 9.74 8.38 -4.42
N SER A 100 11.05 8.39 -4.15
CA SER A 100 12.10 8.31 -5.19
C SER A 100 12.03 7.04 -6.04
N ASP A 101 11.48 5.95 -5.51
CA ASP A 101 11.34 4.69 -6.25
C ASP A 101 10.03 4.69 -7.05
N ILE A 102 8.95 5.25 -6.49
CA ILE A 102 7.67 5.41 -7.21
C ILE A 102 7.85 6.31 -8.44
N ILE A 103 8.49 7.48 -8.31
CA ILE A 103 8.58 8.46 -9.42
C ILE A 103 9.45 7.99 -10.59
N LYS A 104 10.26 6.94 -10.42
CA LYS A 104 10.99 6.29 -11.52
C LYS A 104 10.03 5.48 -12.40
N GLY A 105 8.85 5.12 -11.89
CA GLY A 105 7.94 4.16 -12.50
C GLY A 105 8.33 2.71 -12.19
N GLY A 106 7.69 1.78 -12.89
CA GLY A 106 7.98 0.35 -12.75
C GLY A 106 6.82 -0.45 -12.18
N ILE A 107 7.13 -1.61 -11.60
CA ILE A 107 6.14 -2.57 -11.12
C ILE A 107 6.52 -3.01 -9.70
N LEU A 108 5.61 -2.81 -8.76
CA LEU A 108 5.62 -3.40 -7.43
C LEU A 108 4.67 -4.60 -7.43
N GLU A 109 5.21 -5.81 -7.32
CA GLU A 109 4.41 -7.03 -7.28
C GLU A 109 4.34 -7.57 -5.85
N ILE A 110 3.14 -7.80 -5.34
CA ILE A 110 2.87 -8.28 -3.99
C ILE A 110 2.25 -9.67 -4.10
N THR A 111 2.94 -10.68 -3.59
CA THR A 111 2.39 -12.05 -3.53
C THR A 111 1.76 -12.30 -2.17
N LEU A 112 0.50 -12.72 -2.14
CA LEU A 112 -0.21 -13.05 -0.91
C LEU A 112 -0.12 -14.55 -0.55
N ALA A 113 -0.34 -14.86 0.73
CA ALA A 113 -0.42 -16.20 1.28
C ALA A 113 -1.45 -16.29 2.41
N ALA A 114 -1.88 -17.52 2.72
CA ALA A 114 -2.82 -17.82 3.79
C ALA A 114 -2.21 -17.65 5.19
N GLU A 115 -0.90 -17.77 5.31
CA GLU A 115 -0.16 -17.67 6.57
C GLU A 115 0.88 -16.53 6.52
N PRO A 116 1.21 -15.90 7.67
CA PRO A 116 2.26 -14.89 7.74
C PRO A 116 3.60 -15.40 7.23
N SER A 117 4.32 -14.57 6.49
CA SER A 117 5.70 -14.87 6.11
C SER A 117 6.61 -14.90 7.34
N LYS A 118 7.48 -15.91 7.41
CA LYS A 118 8.51 -16.02 8.45
C LYS A 118 9.77 -15.22 8.13
N THR A 119 9.87 -14.63 6.93
CA THR A 119 11.11 -14.02 6.42
C THR A 119 10.92 -12.62 5.85
N TYR A 120 9.70 -12.24 5.48
CA TYR A 120 9.43 -10.93 4.89
C TYR A 120 9.14 -9.88 5.97
N GLY A 121 9.83 -8.74 5.91
CA GLY A 121 9.52 -7.58 6.74
C GLY A 121 9.77 -7.79 8.24
N ILE A 122 10.73 -8.63 8.59
CA ILE A 122 11.05 -8.96 9.99
C ILE A 122 12.35 -8.32 10.46
N ALA A 123 13.24 -7.91 9.55
CA ALA A 123 14.51 -7.31 9.91
C ALA A 123 14.28 -5.86 10.36
N MET A 124 15.12 -5.35 11.25
CA MET A 124 14.95 -4.01 11.78
C MET A 124 15.07 -2.95 10.67
N GLU A 125 15.92 -3.18 9.67
CA GLU A 125 16.05 -2.32 8.48
C GLU A 125 14.84 -2.32 7.53
N ASP A 126 13.94 -3.30 7.64
CA ASP A 126 12.73 -3.37 6.81
C ASP A 126 11.67 -2.36 7.27
N PHE A 127 11.74 -1.90 8.52
CA PHE A 127 10.78 -0.96 9.09
C PHE A 127 10.98 0.47 8.53
N PRO A 128 9.91 1.28 8.44
CA PRO A 128 10.01 2.69 8.08
C PRO A 128 10.98 3.45 8.99
N GLY A 129 11.57 4.52 8.47
CA GLY A 129 12.50 5.37 9.20
C GLY A 129 11.88 5.90 10.49
N ARG A 130 12.50 5.60 11.63
CA ARG A 130 12.09 6.11 12.94
C ARG A 130 12.90 7.36 13.27
N MET A 131 12.24 8.42 13.73
CA MET A 131 12.93 9.48 14.45
C MET A 131 13.16 9.02 15.89
N ILE A 132 14.21 8.25 16.11
CA ILE A 132 14.79 8.10 17.45
C ILE A 132 16.20 8.68 17.33
N LYS A 133 16.41 9.85 17.94
CA LYS A 133 17.73 10.38 18.21
C LYS A 133 18.40 9.59 19.33
#